data_AF-A0A8X8ZGF4-F1
#
_entry.id   AF-A0A8X8ZGF4-F1
#
_cell.length_a   1.000
_cell.length_b   1.000
_cell.length_c   1.000
_cell.angle_alpha   90.00
_cell.angle_beta   90.00
_cell.angle_gamma   90.00
#
_symmetry.space_group_name_H-M   'P 1'
#
loop_
_entity.id
_entity.type
_entity.pdbx_description
1 polymer ?
#
loop_
_entity_poly.entity_id
_entity_poly.type
_entity_poly.pdbx_seq_one_letter_code
_entity_poly.pdbx_strand_id
1 'polypeptide(L)'
;MMRDHFLHESELEESLNMQDVIYLDSLVNIPLDAQATTCYSAALNDLGLTAQTRLCLRAAGEMERQKMENQRRIDSNKDTIREELSGIWDEIVEMIKRYELPDGFEGRKEWVELGTLFRRFMEPLDIANYYRHLLNEDTGPYMVKARPKRYKFTQKWREHAERMVAWGSSETTFWAEVEELRAKRYDQVRGEIVRLEQDLYAWVSNGWMDGWGPMFSWRVLVSVSGGRHSLLSIGLVLAFQLL
;
A
#
# COMPACT_ATOMS: atom_id res chain seq x y z
N MET A 1 5.88 43.12 16.66
CA MET A 1 6.01 42.13 15.58
C MET A 1 7.41 42.08 14.92
N MET A 2 8.35 42.98 15.23
CA MET A 2 9.72 42.99 14.67
C MET A 2 10.78 43.05 15.79
N ARG A 3 10.51 42.40 16.93
CA ARG A 3 11.45 42.30 18.07
C ARG A 3 11.76 40.83 18.37
N ASP A 4 10.75 39.98 18.23
CA ASP A 4 10.85 38.52 18.36
C ASP A 4 11.80 37.90 17.31
N HIS A 5 11.93 38.51 16.13
CA HIS A 5 12.79 38.00 15.05
C HIS A 5 14.31 38.20 15.29
N PHE A 6 14.71 39.21 16.07
CA PHE A 6 16.13 39.46 16.41
C PHE A 6 16.57 38.70 17.66
N LEU A 7 15.62 38.24 18.48
CA LEU A 7 15.92 37.42 19.66
C LEU A 7 16.31 35.98 19.28
N HIS A 8 15.82 35.48 18.14
CA HIS A 8 16.11 34.11 17.70
C HIS A 8 17.59 33.83 17.43
N GLU A 9 18.35 34.79 16.90
CA GLU A 9 19.78 34.58 16.62
C GLU A 9 20.59 34.50 17.92
N SER A 10 20.31 35.40 18.88
CA SER A 10 20.91 35.36 20.21
C SER A 10 20.46 34.15 21.05
N GLU A 11 19.18 33.78 20.97
CA GLU A 11 18.63 32.59 21.64
C GLU A 11 19.22 31.29 21.06
N LEU A 12 19.46 31.24 19.75
CA LEU A 12 20.12 30.10 19.10
C LEU A 12 21.59 30.00 19.51
N GLU A 13 22.35 31.10 19.51
CA GLU A 13 23.75 31.09 19.99
C GLU A 13 23.86 30.69 21.47
N GLU A 14 22.97 31.20 22.32
CA GLU A 14 22.90 30.85 23.75
C GLU A 14 22.47 29.39 23.95
N SER A 15 21.54 28.89 23.11
CA SER A 15 21.10 27.49 23.14
C SER A 15 22.16 26.50 22.65
N LEU A 16 22.97 26.89 21.66
CA LEU A 16 24.08 26.08 21.15
C LEU A 16 25.25 26.02 22.14
N ASN A 17 25.35 26.98 23.05
CA ASN A 17 26.35 27.03 24.12
C ASN A 17 25.90 26.28 25.40
N MET A 18 24.68 25.71 25.43
CA MET A 18 24.19 24.91 26.55
C MET A 18 24.96 23.59 26.68
N GLN A 19 25.54 23.38 27.86
CA GLN A 19 26.34 22.19 28.19
C GLN A 19 25.49 21.01 28.70
N ASP A 20 24.19 21.21 28.98
CA ASP A 20 23.31 20.22 29.60
C ASP A 20 22.08 19.94 28.70
N VAL A 21 22.24 19.02 27.74
CA VAL A 21 21.18 18.57 26.84
C VAL A 21 20.63 17.23 27.35
N ILE A 22 19.35 17.22 27.75
CA ILE A 22 18.67 16.00 28.20
C ILE A 22 17.77 15.49 27.07
N TYR A 23 18.12 14.32 26.53
CA TYR A 23 17.30 13.63 25.53
C TYR A 23 16.12 12.93 26.19
N LEU A 24 14.91 13.34 25.82
CA LEU A 24 13.69 12.66 26.25
C LEU A 24 13.32 11.57 25.23
N ASP A 25 13.94 10.41 25.37
CA ASP A 25 13.80 9.30 24.41
C ASP A 25 12.41 8.66 24.39
N SER A 26 11.64 8.83 25.47
CA SER A 26 10.32 8.20 25.59
C SER A 26 9.37 9.06 26.42
N LEU A 27 8.34 9.60 25.75
CA LEU A 27 7.27 10.36 26.38
C LEU A 27 6.45 9.54 27.38
N VAL A 28 6.48 8.22 27.23
CA VAL A 28 5.80 7.23 28.08
C VAL A 28 6.30 7.29 29.53
N ASN A 29 7.59 7.54 29.69
CA ASN A 29 8.29 7.36 30.96
C ASN A 29 8.50 8.69 31.71
N ILE A 30 7.92 9.81 31.24
CA ILE A 30 8.10 11.16 31.81
C ILE A 30 7.71 11.19 33.29
N PRO A 31 8.56 11.48 34.28
CA PRO A 31 8.13 11.48 35.69
C PRO A 31 6.96 12.44 35.96
N LEU A 32 5.91 11.95 36.65
CA LEU A 32 4.75 12.79 37.04
C LEU A 32 5.00 13.56 38.34
N ASP A 33 5.89 13.02 39.18
CA ASP A 33 6.27 13.64 40.45
C ASP A 33 7.38 14.67 40.22
N ALA A 34 7.20 15.88 40.74
CA ALA A 34 8.18 16.95 40.69
C ALA A 34 9.35 16.70 41.66
N GLN A 35 9.16 15.82 42.65
CA GLN A 35 10.13 15.44 43.66
C GLN A 35 10.93 14.18 43.30
N ALA A 36 10.62 13.51 42.19
CA ALA A 36 11.38 12.36 41.72
C ALA A 36 12.82 12.77 41.40
N THR A 37 13.83 12.10 41.95
CA THR A 37 15.26 12.41 41.77
C THR A 37 15.82 11.88 40.44
N THR A 38 15.18 12.22 39.33
CA THR A 38 15.65 11.87 37.98
C THR A 38 16.13 13.14 37.25
N CYS A 39 17.12 13.03 36.36
CA CYS A 39 17.60 14.18 35.57
C CYS A 39 16.46 14.86 34.78
N TYR A 40 15.45 14.09 34.39
CA TYR A 40 14.25 14.60 33.72
C TYR A 40 13.41 15.54 34.59
N SER A 41 13.27 15.28 35.89
CA SER A 41 12.33 16.05 36.72
C SER A 41 12.78 17.50 36.91
N ALA A 42 14.08 17.74 37.11
CA ALA A 42 14.69 19.05 37.20
C ALA A 42 14.50 19.82 35.89
N ALA A 43 14.88 19.22 34.76
CA ALA A 43 14.71 19.85 33.44
C ALA A 43 13.25 20.14 33.08
N LEU A 44 12.33 19.21 33.39
CA LEU A 44 10.90 19.43 33.16
C LEU A 44 10.32 20.50 34.10
N ASN A 45 10.87 20.67 35.31
CA ASN A 45 10.51 21.76 36.23
C ASN A 45 11.04 23.10 35.69
N ASP A 46 12.27 23.14 35.19
CA ASP A 46 12.91 24.32 34.60
C ASP A 46 12.19 24.78 33.33
N LEU A 47 11.64 23.84 32.55
CA LEU A 47 10.74 24.10 31.41
C LEU A 47 9.33 24.54 31.83
N GLY A 48 9.05 24.67 33.13
CA GLY A 48 7.74 25.07 33.66
C GLY A 48 6.62 24.05 33.42
N LEU A 49 6.95 22.81 33.10
CA LEU A 49 5.95 21.78 32.78
C LEU A 49 5.30 21.28 34.07
N THR A 50 4.05 21.68 34.26
CA THR A 50 3.21 21.22 35.38
C THR A 50 2.97 19.71 35.33
N ALA A 51 2.60 19.11 36.46
CA ALA A 51 2.23 17.69 36.52
C ALA A 51 1.13 17.33 35.51
N GLN A 52 0.17 18.24 35.27
CA GLN A 52 -0.88 18.07 34.25
C GLN A 52 -0.30 18.02 32.84
N THR A 53 0.61 18.94 32.49
CA THR A 53 1.27 18.95 31.18
C THR A 53 2.08 17.67 30.95
N ARG A 54 2.78 17.18 31.98
CA ARG A 54 3.52 15.90 31.93
C ARG A 54 2.60 14.70 31.73
N LEU A 55 1.43 14.70 32.38
CA LEU A 55 0.40 13.69 32.15
C LEU A 55 -0.11 13.70 30.71
N CYS A 56 -0.37 14.88 30.14
CA CYS A 56 -0.77 15.02 28.75
C CYS A 56 0.30 14.51 27.78
N LEU A 57 1.58 14.80 28.05
CA LEU A 57 2.71 14.29 27.25
C LEU A 57 2.84 12.76 27.35
N ARG A 58 2.67 12.18 28.54
CA ARG A 58 2.58 10.72 28.69
C ARG A 58 1.44 10.14 27.87
N ALA A 59 0.25 10.72 27.95
CA ALA A 59 -0.91 10.26 27.20
C ALA A 59 -0.67 10.32 25.68
N ALA A 60 0.03 11.35 25.19
CA ALA A 60 0.43 11.43 23.80
C ALA A 60 1.43 10.31 23.41
N GLY A 61 2.41 10.02 24.27
CA GLY A 61 3.35 8.91 24.09
C GLY A 61 2.67 7.53 24.11
N GLU A 62 1.71 7.33 25.03
CA GLU A 62 0.87 6.13 25.12
C GLU A 62 0.03 5.93 23.86
N MET A 63 -0.60 6.99 23.37
CA MET A 63 -1.41 6.96 22.14
C MET A 63 -0.57 6.56 20.92
N GLU A 64 0.63 7.13 20.77
CA GLU A 64 1.50 6.77 19.64
C GLU A 64 1.96 5.31 19.72
N ARG A 65 2.28 4.82 20.92
CA ARG A 65 2.57 3.40 21.13
C ARG A 65 1.37 2.51 20.79
N GLN A 66 0.16 2.93 21.14
CA GLN A 66 -1.06 2.19 20.79
C GLN A 66 -1.29 2.13 19.29
N LYS A 67 -0.99 3.21 18.54
CA LYS A 67 -1.04 3.18 17.06
C LYS A 67 -0.04 2.17 16.49
N MET A 68 1.21 2.18 16.98
CA MET A 68 2.23 1.21 16.56
C MET A 68 1.83 -0.23 16.89
N GLU A 69 1.24 -0.46 18.07
CA GLU A 69 0.75 -1.78 18.45
C GLU A 69 -0.43 -2.23 17.60
N ASN A 70 -1.37 -1.33 17.29
CA ASN A 70 -2.45 -1.62 16.35
C ASN A 70 -1.90 -1.97 14.96
N GLN A 71 -0.89 -1.24 14.48
CA GLN A 71 -0.22 -1.53 13.21
C GLN A 71 0.41 -2.93 13.22
N ARG A 72 1.17 -3.29 14.27
CA ARG A 72 1.74 -4.63 14.43
C ARG A 72 0.69 -5.73 14.41
N ARG A 73 -0.45 -5.51 15.09
CA ARG A 73 -1.57 -6.47 15.08
C ARG A 73 -2.18 -6.61 13.69
N ILE A 74 -2.32 -5.52 12.93
CA ILE A 74 -2.78 -5.55 11.55
C ILE A 74 -1.80 -6.35 10.69
N ASP A 75 -0.50 -6.06 10.77
CA ASP A 75 0.53 -6.73 9.99
C ASP A 75 0.62 -8.23 10.30
N SER A 76 0.52 -8.60 11.58
CA SER A 76 0.50 -10.00 12.02
C SER A 76 -0.73 -10.77 11.53
N ASN A 77 -1.88 -10.11 11.39
CA ASN A 77 -3.13 -10.76 10.97
C ASN A 77 -3.32 -10.76 9.45
N LYS A 78 -2.58 -9.93 8.71
CA LYS A 78 -2.76 -9.73 7.27
C LYS A 78 -2.67 -11.03 6.47
N ASP A 79 -1.66 -11.86 6.74
CA ASP A 79 -1.46 -13.11 6.02
C ASP A 79 -2.54 -14.15 6.36
N THR A 80 -2.95 -14.23 7.63
CA THR A 80 -4.06 -15.08 8.06
C THR A 80 -5.37 -14.68 7.36
N ILE A 81 -5.70 -13.39 7.35
CA ILE A 81 -6.90 -12.89 6.65
C ILE A 81 -6.84 -13.23 5.16
N ARG A 82 -5.66 -13.08 4.52
CA ARG A 82 -5.48 -13.42 3.11
C ARG A 82 -5.69 -14.91 2.84
N GLU A 83 -5.15 -15.77 3.70
CA GLU A 83 -5.28 -17.22 3.58
C GLU A 83 -6.73 -17.67 3.77
N GLU A 84 -7.40 -17.18 4.81
CA GLU A 84 -8.82 -17.49 5.09
C GLU A 84 -9.73 -17.04 3.94
N LEU A 85 -9.57 -15.80 3.46
CA LEU A 85 -10.34 -15.30 2.32
C LEU A 85 -10.09 -16.14 1.05
N SER A 86 -8.84 -16.51 0.79
CA SER A 86 -8.50 -17.37 -0.35
C SER A 86 -9.16 -18.74 -0.22
N GLY A 87 -9.15 -19.32 0.97
CA GLY A 87 -9.79 -20.61 1.28
C GLY A 87 -11.29 -20.61 1.02
N ILE A 88 -12.01 -19.58 1.48
CA ILE A 88 -13.46 -19.43 1.24
C ILE A 88 -13.76 -19.39 -0.26
N TRP A 89 -13.00 -18.61 -1.04
CA TRP A 89 -13.21 -18.52 -2.48
C TRP A 89 -12.84 -19.79 -3.23
N ASP A 90 -11.78 -20.48 -2.81
CA ASP A 90 -11.42 -21.78 -3.38
C ASP A 90 -12.50 -22.83 -3.08
N GLU A 91 -13.09 -22.84 -1.88
CA GLU A 91 -14.23 -23.70 -1.53
C GLU A 91 -15.46 -23.42 -2.40
N ILE A 92 -15.83 -22.15 -2.58
CA ILE A 92 -16.93 -21.75 -3.48
C ILE A 92 -16.69 -22.28 -4.90
N VAL A 93 -15.46 -22.15 -5.41
CA VAL A 93 -15.10 -22.66 -6.74
C VAL A 93 -15.24 -24.19 -6.82
N GLU A 94 -14.89 -24.92 -5.76
CA GLU A 94 -15.10 -26.37 -5.70
C GLU A 94 -16.59 -26.75 -5.63
N MET A 95 -17.39 -26.04 -4.83
CA MET A 95 -18.84 -26.27 -4.76
C MET A 95 -19.52 -26.05 -6.12
N ILE A 96 -19.08 -25.06 -6.89
CA ILE A 96 -19.58 -24.83 -8.27
C ILE A 96 -19.25 -26.03 -9.17
N LYS A 97 -18.02 -26.53 -9.11
CA LYS A 97 -17.63 -27.71 -9.92
C LYS A 97 -18.38 -28.98 -9.53
N ARG A 98 -18.76 -29.10 -8.25
CA ARG A 98 -19.55 -30.23 -7.72
C ARG A 98 -21.06 -30.05 -7.92
N TYR A 99 -21.50 -28.94 -8.52
CA TYR A 99 -22.93 -28.61 -8.69
C TYR A 99 -23.70 -28.55 -7.35
N GLU A 100 -23.04 -28.06 -6.30
CA GLU A 100 -23.59 -27.96 -4.94
C GLU A 100 -24.27 -26.61 -4.67
N LEU A 101 -24.19 -25.66 -5.61
CA LEU A 101 -24.82 -24.34 -5.50
C LEU A 101 -26.06 -24.23 -6.40
N PRO A 102 -27.04 -23.38 -6.05
CA PRO A 102 -28.23 -23.17 -6.85
C PRO A 102 -27.91 -22.71 -8.28
N ASP A 103 -28.75 -23.10 -9.23
CA ASP A 103 -28.70 -22.60 -10.60
C ASP A 103 -28.73 -21.06 -10.62
N GLY A 104 -27.88 -20.46 -11.44
CA GLY A 104 -27.76 -19.01 -11.54
C GLY A 104 -27.01 -18.34 -10.38
N PHE A 105 -26.43 -19.09 -9.44
CA PHE A 105 -25.58 -18.55 -8.36
C PHE A 105 -24.55 -17.53 -8.90
N GLU A 106 -23.83 -17.90 -9.96
CA GLU A 106 -22.76 -17.12 -10.59
C GLU A 106 -23.25 -15.78 -11.19
N GLY A 107 -24.55 -15.66 -11.46
CA GLY A 107 -25.16 -14.43 -12.00
C GLY A 107 -25.80 -13.53 -10.96
N ARG A 108 -25.80 -13.92 -9.67
CA ARG A 108 -26.41 -13.12 -8.60
C ARG A 108 -25.56 -11.87 -8.35
N LYS A 109 -26.17 -10.69 -8.50
CA LYS A 109 -25.51 -9.39 -8.41
C LYS A 109 -24.61 -9.26 -7.17
N GLU A 110 -25.10 -9.66 -5.99
CA GLU A 110 -24.34 -9.63 -4.74
C GLU A 110 -23.02 -10.43 -4.80
N TRP A 111 -23.06 -11.62 -5.42
CA TRP A 111 -21.89 -12.49 -5.56
C TRP A 111 -20.93 -12.00 -6.64
N VAL A 112 -21.47 -11.41 -7.72
CA VAL A 112 -20.66 -10.77 -8.77
C VAL A 112 -19.90 -9.57 -8.19
N GLU A 113 -20.57 -8.72 -7.42
CA GLU A 113 -19.97 -7.54 -6.77
C GLU A 113 -18.91 -7.96 -5.75
N LEU A 114 -19.25 -8.90 -4.86
CA LEU A 114 -18.32 -9.40 -3.85
C LEU A 114 -17.09 -10.06 -4.47
N GLY A 115 -17.28 -10.89 -5.51
CA GLY A 115 -16.18 -11.51 -6.24
C GLY A 115 -15.29 -10.52 -6.98
N THR A 116 -15.90 -9.45 -7.51
CA THR A 116 -15.16 -8.35 -8.14
C THR A 116 -14.31 -7.59 -7.13
N LEU A 117 -14.86 -7.25 -5.97
CA LEU A 117 -14.13 -6.59 -4.89
C LEU A 117 -12.98 -7.47 -4.38
N PHE A 118 -13.26 -8.75 -4.10
CA PHE A 118 -12.24 -9.71 -3.69
C PHE A 118 -11.08 -9.75 -4.69
N ARG A 119 -11.36 -9.90 -5.99
CA ARG A 119 -10.35 -9.93 -7.04
C ARG A 119 -9.55 -8.62 -7.09
N ARG A 120 -10.23 -7.46 -6.98
CA ARG A 120 -9.56 -6.14 -6.98
C ARG A 120 -8.59 -5.99 -5.83
N PHE A 121 -8.91 -6.47 -4.64
CA PHE A 121 -7.99 -6.36 -3.50
C PHE A 121 -6.88 -7.41 -3.50
N MET A 122 -7.21 -8.66 -3.83
CA MET A 122 -6.34 -9.80 -3.52
C MET A 122 -5.43 -10.21 -4.68
N GLU A 123 -5.90 -10.11 -5.93
CA GLU A 123 -5.14 -10.61 -7.07
C GLU A 123 -3.81 -9.86 -7.28
N PRO A 124 -3.73 -8.51 -7.15
CA PRO A 124 -2.45 -7.82 -7.22
C PRO A 124 -1.48 -8.19 -6.10
N LEU A 125 -2.00 -8.46 -4.88
CA LEU A 125 -1.17 -8.90 -3.75
C LEU A 125 -0.60 -10.30 -4.00
N ASP A 126 -1.42 -11.21 -4.53
CA ASP A 126 -0.97 -12.55 -4.90
C ASP A 126 0.02 -12.53 -6.07
N ILE A 127 -0.16 -11.63 -7.05
CA ILE A 127 0.81 -11.39 -8.13
C ILE A 127 2.13 -10.89 -7.56
N ALA A 128 2.10 -9.85 -6.71
CA ALA A 128 3.30 -9.32 -6.09
C ALA A 128 4.03 -10.39 -5.28
N ASN A 129 3.30 -11.22 -4.53
CA ASN A 129 3.87 -12.35 -3.78
C ASN A 129 4.49 -13.40 -4.73
N TYR A 130 3.84 -13.69 -5.86
CA TYR A 130 4.33 -14.65 -6.85
C TYR A 130 5.69 -14.27 -7.43
N TYR A 131 5.83 -13.03 -7.91
CA TYR A 131 7.09 -12.55 -8.48
C TYR A 131 8.14 -12.22 -7.41
N ARG A 132 7.74 -11.77 -6.21
CA ARG A 132 8.66 -11.57 -5.07
C ARG A 132 9.41 -12.84 -4.71
N HIS A 133 8.74 -13.98 -4.81
CA HIS A 133 9.32 -15.30 -4.52
C HIS A 133 9.93 -15.99 -5.75
N LEU A 134 10.09 -15.26 -6.87
CA LEU A 134 10.68 -15.77 -8.13
C LEU A 134 9.98 -17.02 -8.67
N LEU A 135 8.71 -17.26 -8.31
CA LEU A 135 7.97 -18.44 -8.73
C LEU A 135 7.75 -18.47 -10.25
N ASN A 136 7.85 -17.33 -10.91
CA ASN A 136 7.82 -17.22 -12.36
C ASN A 136 9.01 -17.92 -13.04
N GLU A 137 10.16 -18.04 -12.37
CA GLU A 137 11.33 -18.75 -12.91
C GLU A 137 11.14 -20.27 -12.87
N ASP A 138 10.51 -20.78 -11.80
CA ASP A 138 10.26 -22.21 -11.61
C ASP A 138 9.00 -22.70 -12.35
N THR A 139 7.90 -21.95 -12.22
CA THR A 139 6.56 -22.38 -12.67
C THR A 139 6.19 -21.76 -14.02
N GLY A 140 6.80 -20.65 -14.40
CA GLY A 140 6.52 -19.90 -15.63
C GLY A 140 5.61 -18.68 -15.42
N PRO A 141 5.16 -18.02 -16.51
CA PRO A 141 4.41 -16.77 -16.42
C PRO A 141 3.11 -16.89 -15.62
N TYR A 142 2.83 -15.91 -14.76
CA TYR A 142 1.70 -15.94 -13.81
C TYR A 142 0.37 -16.25 -14.54
N MET A 143 0.10 -15.51 -15.62
CA MET A 143 -1.15 -15.62 -16.38
C MET A 143 -1.36 -16.99 -17.01
N VAL A 144 -0.27 -17.72 -17.30
CA VAL A 144 -0.32 -19.01 -18.00
C VAL A 144 -0.38 -20.17 -17.00
N LYS A 145 0.47 -20.15 -15.96
CA LYS A 145 0.73 -21.33 -15.13
C LYS A 145 0.28 -21.20 -13.68
N ALA A 146 0.22 -20.00 -13.13
CA ALA A 146 0.02 -19.83 -11.68
C ALA A 146 -1.32 -19.21 -11.29
N ARG A 147 -1.97 -18.48 -12.20
CA ARG A 147 -3.18 -17.72 -11.90
C ARG A 147 -4.29 -18.61 -11.28
N PRO A 148 -4.65 -18.39 -10.00
CA PRO A 148 -5.66 -19.18 -9.30
C PRO A 148 -7.02 -19.19 -9.98
N LYS A 149 -7.78 -20.29 -9.80
CA LYS A 149 -9.11 -20.43 -10.41
C LYS A 149 -10.11 -19.41 -9.85
N ARG A 150 -10.05 -19.09 -8.56
CA ARG A 150 -10.92 -18.08 -7.92
C ARG A 150 -10.98 -16.76 -8.68
N TYR A 151 -9.84 -16.22 -9.13
CA TYR A 151 -9.82 -14.98 -9.91
C TYR A 151 -10.36 -15.15 -11.33
N LYS A 152 -10.13 -16.31 -11.96
CA LYS A 152 -10.68 -16.61 -13.29
C LYS A 152 -12.20 -16.72 -13.27
N PHE A 153 -12.77 -17.30 -12.21
CA PHE A 153 -14.22 -17.42 -12.05
C PHE A 153 -14.85 -16.05 -11.80
N THR A 154 -14.38 -15.30 -10.80
CA THR A 154 -14.95 -13.99 -10.48
C THR A 154 -14.79 -12.98 -11.61
N GLN A 155 -13.70 -13.04 -12.39
CA GLN A 155 -13.57 -12.26 -13.63
C GLN A 155 -14.67 -12.61 -14.64
N LYS A 156 -14.88 -13.90 -14.93
CA LYS A 156 -15.90 -14.35 -15.88
C LYS A 156 -17.32 -13.97 -15.46
N TRP A 157 -17.61 -14.03 -14.16
CA TRP A 157 -18.93 -13.66 -13.63
C TRP A 157 -19.22 -12.18 -13.89
N ARG A 158 -18.25 -11.31 -13.61
CA ARG A 158 -18.35 -9.88 -13.89
C ARG A 158 -18.50 -9.63 -15.39
N GLU A 159 -17.63 -10.21 -16.21
CA GLU A 159 -17.68 -10.02 -17.67
C GLU A 159 -19.02 -10.44 -18.26
N HIS A 160 -19.59 -11.56 -17.77
CA HIS A 160 -20.91 -12.01 -18.21
C HIS A 160 -22.04 -11.07 -17.74
N ALA A 161 -22.04 -10.65 -16.47
CA ALA A 161 -23.06 -9.78 -15.90
C ALA A 161 -23.09 -8.39 -16.54
N GLU A 162 -21.91 -7.82 -16.81
CA GLU A 162 -21.74 -6.50 -17.42
C GLU A 162 -21.72 -6.55 -18.97
N ARG A 163 -21.86 -7.75 -19.58
CA ARG A 163 -21.76 -7.99 -21.04
C ARG A 163 -20.48 -7.42 -21.65
N MET A 164 -19.37 -7.56 -20.93
CA MET A 164 -18.06 -7.12 -21.38
C MET A 164 -17.52 -8.05 -22.46
N VAL A 165 -16.62 -7.52 -23.29
CA VAL A 165 -15.76 -8.36 -24.13
C VAL A 165 -14.87 -9.24 -23.24
N ALA A 166 -14.55 -10.44 -23.72
CA ALA A 166 -13.63 -11.32 -22.99
C ALA A 166 -12.32 -10.59 -22.71
N TRP A 167 -11.81 -10.71 -21.48
CA TRP A 167 -10.63 -9.97 -20.99
C TRP A 167 -10.81 -8.47 -20.78
N GLY A 168 -12.04 -7.95 -20.92
CA GLY A 168 -12.39 -6.56 -20.68
C GLY A 168 -12.26 -6.13 -19.22
N SER A 169 -12.11 -7.08 -18.29
CA SER A 169 -11.89 -6.83 -16.86
C SER A 169 -10.53 -7.34 -16.36
N SER A 170 -9.46 -7.04 -17.11
CA SER A 170 -8.09 -7.46 -16.79
C SER A 170 -7.33 -6.49 -15.86
N GLU A 171 -8.00 -5.51 -15.26
CA GLU A 171 -7.38 -4.45 -14.44
C GLU A 171 -6.57 -5.00 -13.27
N THR A 172 -7.02 -6.11 -12.68
CA THR A 172 -6.38 -6.76 -11.53
C THR A 172 -5.17 -7.59 -11.90
N THR A 173 -4.99 -7.87 -13.20
CA THR A 173 -3.84 -8.61 -13.75
C THR A 173 -2.76 -7.71 -14.34
N PHE A 174 -2.97 -6.38 -14.29
CA PHE A 174 -2.03 -5.37 -14.78
C PHE A 174 -0.57 -5.66 -14.37
N TRP A 175 -0.34 -5.92 -13.08
CA TRP A 175 1.00 -6.15 -12.55
C TRP A 175 1.67 -7.41 -13.11
N ALA A 176 0.90 -8.47 -13.38
CA ALA A 176 1.46 -9.67 -13.98
C ALA A 176 1.97 -9.37 -15.40
N GLU A 177 1.26 -8.55 -16.16
CA GLU A 177 1.72 -8.13 -17.47
C GLU A 177 2.96 -7.22 -17.38
N VAL A 178 2.98 -6.27 -16.46
CA VAL A 178 4.13 -5.38 -16.24
C VAL A 178 5.40 -6.18 -15.97
N GLU A 179 5.36 -7.18 -15.08
CA GLU A 179 6.54 -7.99 -14.75
C GLU A 179 7.06 -8.78 -15.96
N GLU A 180 6.17 -9.33 -16.79
CA GLU A 180 6.56 -10.06 -18.00
C GLU A 180 7.11 -9.15 -19.12
N LEU A 181 6.59 -7.92 -19.24
CA LEU A 181 7.08 -6.94 -20.22
C LEU A 181 8.42 -6.35 -19.80
N ARG A 182 8.64 -6.14 -18.50
CA ARG A 182 9.90 -5.61 -17.94
C ARG A 182 11.11 -6.49 -18.26
N ALA A 183 10.90 -7.79 -18.39
CA ALA A 183 11.96 -8.75 -18.73
C ALA A 183 12.42 -8.69 -20.20
N LYS A 184 11.74 -7.91 -21.06
CA LYS A 184 11.96 -7.88 -22.52
C LYS A 184 12.54 -6.53 -22.98
N ARG A 185 13.12 -6.52 -24.19
CA ARG A 185 13.61 -5.26 -24.79
C ARG A 185 12.46 -4.44 -25.34
N TYR A 186 12.51 -3.11 -25.14
CA TYR A 186 11.45 -2.18 -25.53
C TYR A 186 11.03 -2.27 -27.01
N ASP A 187 11.96 -2.49 -27.92
CA ASP A 187 11.69 -2.65 -29.36
C ASP A 187 10.76 -3.83 -29.67
N GLN A 188 10.76 -4.86 -28.82
CA GLN A 188 9.93 -6.06 -28.98
C GLN A 188 8.54 -5.91 -28.37
N VAL A 189 8.38 -5.03 -27.38
CA VAL A 189 7.16 -4.92 -26.56
C VAL A 189 6.46 -3.55 -26.65
N ARG A 190 6.89 -2.70 -27.57
CA ARG A 190 6.35 -1.33 -27.71
C ARG A 190 4.82 -1.34 -27.88
N GLY A 191 4.29 -2.27 -28.67
CA GLY A 191 2.84 -2.35 -28.92
C GLY A 191 2.06 -2.70 -27.66
N GLU A 192 2.55 -3.67 -26.91
CA GLU A 192 1.96 -4.12 -25.64
C GLU A 192 2.01 -3.04 -24.57
N ILE A 193 3.11 -2.29 -24.48
CA ILE A 193 3.24 -1.15 -23.57
C ILE A 193 2.20 -0.08 -23.91
N VAL A 194 2.06 0.31 -25.18
CA VAL A 194 1.07 1.32 -25.60
C VAL A 194 -0.35 0.86 -25.32
N ARG A 195 -0.66 -0.41 -25.56
CA ARG A 195 -1.97 -0.99 -25.21
C ARG A 195 -2.21 -0.92 -23.70
N LEU A 196 -1.23 -1.34 -22.91
CA LEU A 196 -1.33 -1.36 -21.45
C LEU A 196 -1.49 0.06 -20.86
N GLU A 197 -0.85 1.06 -21.45
CA GLU A 197 -1.04 2.47 -21.11
C GLU A 197 -2.47 2.96 -21.41
N GLN A 198 -3.04 2.57 -22.55
CA GLN A 198 -4.43 2.90 -22.91
C GLN A 198 -5.43 2.25 -21.97
N ASP A 199 -5.24 0.97 -21.66
CA ASP A 199 -6.07 0.22 -20.73
C ASP A 199 -5.99 0.83 -19.32
N LEU A 200 -4.77 1.15 -18.86
CA LEU A 200 -4.55 1.84 -17.59
C LEU A 200 -5.28 3.17 -17.52
N TYR A 201 -5.17 4.00 -18.57
CA TYR A 201 -5.87 5.27 -18.63
C TYR A 201 -7.39 5.09 -18.55
N ALA A 202 -7.95 4.12 -19.27
CA ALA A 202 -9.37 3.80 -19.23
C ALA A 202 -9.81 3.32 -17.83
N TRP A 203 -9.02 2.45 -17.20
CA TRP A 203 -9.33 1.94 -15.85
C TRP A 203 -9.28 3.02 -14.79
N VAL A 204 -8.27 3.90 -14.82
CA VAL A 204 -8.17 5.04 -13.91
C VAL A 204 -9.33 6.01 -14.12
N SER A 205 -9.66 6.33 -15.38
CA SER A 205 -10.75 7.26 -15.71
C SER A 205 -12.12 6.73 -15.26
N ASN A 206 -12.30 5.41 -15.22
CA ASN A 206 -13.53 4.75 -14.77
C ASN A 206 -13.53 4.42 -13.27
N GLY A 207 -12.51 4.84 -12.51
CA GLY A 207 -12.38 4.58 -11.06
C GLY A 207 -12.07 3.12 -10.71
N TRP A 208 -11.61 2.32 -11.67
CA TRP A 208 -11.31 0.90 -11.47
C TRP A 208 -9.95 0.68 -10.80
N MET A 209 -9.11 1.71 -10.75
CA MET A 209 -7.86 1.74 -9.99
C MET A 209 -7.85 2.76 -8.83
N ASP A 210 -9.01 3.28 -8.43
CA ASP A 210 -9.12 4.15 -7.25
C ASP A 210 -8.79 3.34 -5.99
N GLY A 211 -7.77 3.78 -5.24
CA GLY A 211 -7.24 3.09 -4.05
C GLY A 211 -5.79 2.58 -4.18
N TRP A 212 -5.25 2.50 -5.40
CA TRP A 212 -3.85 2.11 -5.64
C TRP A 212 -2.86 3.28 -5.50
N GLY A 213 -3.35 4.51 -5.53
CA GLY A 213 -2.55 5.74 -5.46
C GLY A 213 -1.61 5.87 -4.24
N PRO A 214 -2.00 5.44 -3.02
CA PRO A 214 -1.12 5.48 -1.85
C PRO A 214 -0.14 4.31 -1.73
N MET A 215 -0.46 3.13 -2.29
CA MET A 215 0.43 1.94 -2.19
C MET A 215 1.63 2.02 -3.14
N PHE A 216 1.53 2.82 -4.19
CA PHE A 216 2.54 2.93 -5.22
C PHE A 216 2.85 4.41 -5.41
N SER A 217 4.07 4.85 -5.09
CA SER A 217 4.48 6.24 -5.34
C SER A 217 4.59 6.45 -6.85
N TRP A 218 3.59 7.12 -7.44
CA TRP A 218 3.60 7.52 -8.85
C TRP A 218 4.61 8.66 -9.03
N ARG A 219 5.91 8.37 -9.00
CA ARG A 219 6.88 9.26 -9.65
C ARG A 219 6.84 8.99 -11.14
N VAL A 220 5.86 9.60 -11.80
CA VAL A 220 5.94 9.86 -13.24
C VAL A 220 7.13 10.80 -13.44
N LEU A 221 8.32 10.23 -13.65
CA LEU A 221 9.46 10.99 -14.15
C LEU A 221 9.19 11.27 -15.62
N VAL A 222 8.57 12.42 -15.90
CA VAL A 222 8.66 13.03 -17.23
C VAL A 222 10.10 13.49 -17.41
N SER A 223 10.97 12.59 -17.87
CA SER A 223 12.32 12.98 -18.28
C SER A 223 12.23 13.65 -19.64
N VAL A 224 12.28 14.98 -19.66
CA VAL A 224 12.58 15.73 -20.88
C VAL A 224 14.10 15.73 -21.03
N SER A 225 14.67 14.69 -21.62
CA SER A 225 16.03 14.76 -22.16
C SER A 225 15.96 15.16 -23.63
N GLY A 226 16.35 16.41 -23.90
CA GLY A 226 16.41 16.95 -25.26
C GLY A 226 17.41 16.19 -26.12
N GLY A 227 16.93 15.56 -27.20
CA GLY A 227 17.79 14.94 -28.18
C GLY A 227 17.05 14.03 -29.18
N ARG A 228 16.53 14.63 -30.26
CA ARG A 228 16.17 14.00 -31.55
C ARG A 228 15.38 12.67 -31.57
N HIS A 229 14.63 12.30 -30.55
CA HIS A 229 13.47 11.40 -30.68
C HIS A 229 12.42 11.81 -29.66
N SER A 230 11.40 12.55 -30.09
CA SER A 230 10.27 12.95 -29.26
C SER A 230 9.34 11.75 -29.05
N LEU A 231 9.37 11.15 -27.86
CA LEU A 231 8.30 10.29 -27.36
C LEU A 231 8.05 10.65 -25.89
N LEU A 232 6.79 10.97 -25.60
CA LEU A 232 6.26 11.00 -24.24
C LEU A 232 6.30 9.56 -23.71
N SER A 233 7.42 9.18 -23.10
CA SER A 233 7.49 7.92 -22.36
C SER A 233 7.00 8.20 -20.95
N ILE A 234 5.80 7.73 -20.61
CA ILE A 234 5.39 7.63 -19.21
C ILE A 234 6.24 6.51 -18.60
N GLY A 235 7.42 6.88 -18.08
CA GLY A 235 8.29 5.94 -17.39
C GLY A 235 7.66 5.55 -16.05
N LEU A 236 7.11 4.34 -15.97
CA LEU A 236 6.79 3.66 -14.72
C LEU A 236 8.11 3.35 -13.98
N VAL A 237 8.55 4.24 -13.09
CA VAL A 237 9.60 3.93 -12.13
C VAL A 237 8.94 3.32 -10.90
N LEU A 238 8.97 1.99 -10.81
CA LEU A 238 8.51 1.24 -9.64
C LEU A 238 9.58 1.34 -8.54
N ALA A 239 9.42 2.33 -7.65
CA ALA A 239 10.07 2.29 -6.36
C ALA A 239 9.25 1.39 -5.42
N PHE A 240 9.62 0.11 -5.30
CA PHE A 240 9.23 -0.70 -4.16
C PHE A 240 9.96 -0.16 -2.92
N GLN A 241 9.33 0.76 -2.20
CA GLN A 241 9.63 0.98 -0.79
C GLN A 241 8.43 0.45 -0.01
N LEU A 242 8.46 -0.85 0.29
CA LEU A 242 7.70 -1.39 1.41
C LEU A 242 8.52 -1.09 2.67
N LEU A 243 8.01 -0.14 3.45
CA LEU A 243 8.17 -0.09 4.91
C LEU A 243 7.61 -1.38 5.51
#